data_AF-A5IMQ1-F1
#
_entry.id   AF-A5IMQ1-F1
#
_cell.length_a   1.000
_cell.length_b   1.000
_cell.length_c   1.000
_cell.angle_alpha   90.00
_cell.angle_beta   90.00
_cell.angle_gamma   90.00
#
_symmetry.space_group_name_H-M   'P 1'
#
loop_
_entity.id
_entity.type
_entity.pdbx_description
1 polymer ?
#
loop_
_entity_poly.entity_id
_entity_poly.type
_entity_poly.pdbx_seq_one_letter_code
_entity_poly.pdbx_strand_id
1 'polypeptide(L)'
;MAFQIDLHSIYPEYYEWFTGNRYAYEKAVDTISKVTDTGVPVRIACNVTPKNVDHMFEIAETAHKLGATSIAFGPIAPLGRAKVNKNLILSMDSFKKFVSNMNKLINVYGKDFITTLESRPNAINCGAGWNSLTISPNFDVKICQMASVYIENLRRYGYSYRNFLIENSDLL
;
A
#
# COMPACT_ATOMS: atom_id res chain seq x y z
N MET A 1 5.72 -14.70 6.26
CA MET A 1 6.44 -13.71 5.44
C MET A 1 5.72 -13.63 4.11
N ALA A 2 5.46 -12.42 3.60
CA ALA A 2 4.83 -12.22 2.29
C ALA A 2 5.55 -11.05 1.60
N PHE A 3 5.66 -11.09 0.28
CA PHE A 3 6.14 -9.95 -0.49
C PHE A 3 4.96 -9.06 -0.86
N GLN A 4 5.13 -7.75 -0.70
CA GLN A 4 4.21 -6.79 -1.26
C GLN A 4 4.79 -6.23 -2.57
N ILE A 5 4.04 -6.34 -3.66
CA ILE A 5 4.43 -5.79 -4.96
C ILE A 5 3.31 -4.87 -5.46
N ASP A 6 3.70 -3.73 -6.00
CA ASP A 6 2.76 -2.73 -6.49
C ASP A 6 2.30 -3.07 -7.91
N LEU A 7 0.98 -3.20 -8.11
CA LEU A 7 0.35 -3.32 -9.42
C LEU A 7 -0.78 -2.29 -9.51
N HIS A 8 -0.60 -1.26 -10.32
CA HIS A 8 -1.49 -0.10 -10.36
C HIS A 8 -2.37 -0.01 -11.61
N SER A 9 -2.08 -0.82 -12.63
CA SER A 9 -2.81 -0.88 -13.89
C SER A 9 -2.38 -2.14 -14.66
N ILE A 10 -3.15 -2.53 -15.67
CA ILE A 10 -2.75 -3.51 -16.69
C ILE A 10 -2.22 -2.84 -17.98
N TYR A 11 -2.25 -1.50 -18.00
CA TYR A 11 -1.88 -0.67 -19.14
C TYR A 11 -0.46 -0.06 -18.93
N PRO A 12 0.54 -0.38 -19.77
CA PRO A 12 1.91 0.12 -19.62
C PRO A 12 2.03 1.66 -19.60
N GLU A 13 1.23 2.36 -20.40
CA GLU A 13 1.21 3.82 -20.49
C GLU A 13 0.79 4.49 -19.17
N TYR A 14 0.00 3.79 -18.34
CA TYR A 14 -0.31 4.24 -17.00
C TYR A 14 0.95 4.32 -16.14
N TYR A 15 1.87 3.36 -16.28
CA TYR A 15 3.10 3.32 -15.47
C TYR A 15 4.08 4.41 -15.88
N GLU A 16 4.20 4.71 -17.17
CA GLU A 16 5.00 5.85 -17.60
C GLU A 16 4.45 7.15 -17.01
N TRP A 17 3.14 7.35 -17.03
CA TRP A 17 2.49 8.51 -16.40
C TRP A 17 2.65 8.53 -14.87
N PHE A 18 2.45 7.39 -14.20
CA PHE A 18 2.37 7.32 -12.74
C PHE A 18 3.74 7.27 -12.06
N THR A 19 4.68 6.52 -12.64
CA THR A 19 6.00 6.24 -12.06
C THR A 19 7.14 6.96 -12.78
N GLY A 20 6.91 7.48 -14.00
CA GLY A 20 7.96 7.99 -14.88
C GLY A 20 8.80 6.88 -15.52
N ASN A 21 8.38 5.62 -15.45
CA ASN A 21 9.12 4.46 -15.95
C ASN A 21 8.24 3.54 -16.80
N ARG A 22 8.45 3.56 -18.12
CA ARG A 22 7.73 2.71 -19.10
C ARG A 22 7.92 1.21 -18.91
N TYR A 23 8.98 0.76 -18.25
CA TYR A 23 9.24 -0.66 -17.99
C TYR A 23 8.69 -1.14 -16.64
N ALA A 24 8.10 -0.26 -15.83
CA ALA A 24 7.67 -0.62 -14.48
C ALA A 24 6.53 -1.66 -14.46
N TYR A 25 5.63 -1.61 -15.45
CA TYR A 25 4.58 -2.61 -15.59
C TYR A 25 5.14 -4.03 -15.81
N GLU A 26 5.98 -4.19 -16.84
CA GLU A 26 6.57 -5.48 -17.21
C GLU A 26 7.37 -6.06 -16.04
N LYS A 27 8.17 -5.22 -15.37
CA LYS A 27 8.92 -5.63 -14.19
C LYS A 27 8.03 -6.05 -13.04
N ALA A 28 6.91 -5.35 -12.79
CA ALA A 28 5.97 -5.73 -11.73
C ALA A 28 5.35 -7.10 -12.02
N VAL A 29 4.83 -7.32 -13.24
CA VAL A 29 4.22 -8.59 -13.63
C VAL A 29 5.22 -9.76 -13.59
N ASP A 30 6.41 -9.57 -14.16
CA ASP A 30 7.49 -10.57 -14.14
C ASP A 30 7.92 -10.91 -12.70
N THR A 31 8.05 -9.90 -11.83
CA THR A 31 8.41 -10.11 -10.43
C THR A 31 7.32 -10.87 -9.68
N ILE A 32 6.04 -10.50 -9.88
CA ILE A 32 4.91 -11.19 -9.24
C ILE A 32 4.94 -12.67 -9.64
N SER A 33 4.97 -12.97 -10.95
CA SER A 33 5.00 -14.35 -11.46
C SER A 33 6.15 -15.15 -10.87
N LYS A 34 7.38 -14.61 -10.91
CA LYS A 34 8.56 -15.30 -10.37
C LYS A 34 8.45 -15.59 -8.89
N VAL A 35 7.91 -14.66 -8.09
CA VAL A 35 7.78 -14.86 -6.65
C VAL A 35 6.67 -15.87 -6.35
N THR A 36 5.53 -15.79 -7.03
CA THR A 36 4.43 -16.75 -6.84
C THR A 36 4.82 -18.16 -7.26
N ASP A 37 5.63 -18.32 -8.31
CA ASP A 37 6.14 -19.63 -8.77
C ASP A 37 7.03 -20.33 -7.73
N THR A 38 7.62 -19.57 -6.78
CA THR A 38 8.37 -20.15 -5.65
C THR A 38 7.48 -20.61 -4.50
N GLY A 39 6.17 -20.38 -4.57
CA GLY A 39 5.22 -20.66 -3.48
C GLY A 39 5.24 -19.62 -2.35
N VAL A 40 5.99 -18.52 -2.48
CA VAL A 40 5.98 -17.44 -1.50
C VAL A 40 4.73 -16.58 -1.68
N PRO A 41 3.95 -16.32 -0.61
CA PRO A 41 2.77 -15.47 -0.69
C PRO A 41 3.09 -14.06 -1.20
N VAL A 42 2.36 -13.63 -2.23
CA VAL A 42 2.42 -12.27 -2.75
C VAL A 42 1.12 -11.54 -2.40
N ARG A 43 1.27 -10.35 -1.83
CA ARG A 43 0.20 -9.35 -1.68
C ARG A 43 0.41 -8.25 -2.71
N ILE A 44 -0.62 -7.91 -3.45
CA ILE A 44 -0.59 -6.78 -4.36
C ILE A 44 -1.12 -5.53 -3.66
N ALA A 45 -0.46 -4.40 -3.90
CA ALA A 45 -0.95 -3.08 -3.50
C ALA A 45 -1.25 -2.22 -4.74
N CYS A 46 -2.44 -1.64 -4.80
CA CYS A 46 -2.88 -0.79 -5.88
C CYS A 46 -3.26 0.60 -5.35
N ASN A 47 -2.53 1.62 -5.80
CA ASN A 47 -2.90 3.01 -5.60
C ASN A 47 -3.96 3.40 -6.62
N VAL A 48 -5.17 3.72 -6.15
CA VAL A 48 -6.30 4.10 -7.00
C VAL A 48 -6.25 5.60 -7.27
N THR A 49 -6.26 5.93 -8.56
CA THR A 49 -6.27 7.29 -9.12
C THR A 49 -7.50 7.47 -10.02
N PRO A 50 -7.82 8.70 -10.43
CA PRO A 50 -8.87 8.93 -11.42
C PRO A 50 -8.67 8.15 -12.73
N LYS A 51 -7.44 7.75 -13.07
CA LYS A 51 -7.11 7.07 -14.33
C LYS A 51 -7.23 5.54 -14.29
N ASN A 52 -7.35 4.90 -13.12
CA ASN A 52 -7.45 3.44 -13.01
C ASN A 52 -8.67 2.96 -12.21
N VAL A 53 -9.46 3.85 -11.62
CA VAL A 53 -10.62 3.46 -10.79
C VAL A 53 -11.63 2.61 -11.56
N ASP A 54 -11.81 2.87 -12.86
CA ASP A 54 -12.71 2.11 -13.71
C ASP A 54 -12.12 0.73 -14.13
N HIS A 55 -10.82 0.49 -13.93
CA HIS A 55 -10.11 -0.75 -14.30
C HIS A 55 -9.80 -1.67 -13.11
N MET A 56 -10.35 -1.40 -11.92
CA MET A 56 -10.04 -2.16 -10.70
C MET A 56 -10.33 -3.67 -10.84
N PHE A 57 -11.35 -4.06 -11.63
CA PHE A 57 -11.67 -5.47 -11.89
C PHE A 57 -10.61 -6.18 -12.71
N GLU A 58 -10.13 -5.57 -13.79
CA GLU A 58 -9.05 -6.11 -14.64
C GLU A 58 -7.75 -6.28 -13.83
N ILE A 59 -7.47 -5.32 -12.93
CA ILE A 59 -6.32 -5.40 -12.03
C ILE A 59 -6.47 -6.56 -11.04
N ALA A 60 -7.65 -6.73 -10.43
CA ALA A 60 -7.91 -7.83 -9.49
C ALA A 60 -7.88 -9.21 -10.18
N GLU A 61 -8.44 -9.31 -11.39
CA GLU A 61 -8.40 -10.52 -12.20
C GLU A 61 -6.96 -10.89 -12.57
N THR A 62 -6.16 -9.92 -13.01
CA THR A 62 -4.74 -10.12 -13.33
C THR A 62 -3.95 -10.56 -12.10
N ALA A 63 -4.17 -9.90 -10.96
CA ALA A 63 -3.59 -10.29 -9.67
C ALA A 63 -3.91 -11.76 -9.32
N HIS A 64 -5.16 -12.18 -9.51
CA HIS A 64 -5.60 -13.53 -9.23
C HIS A 64 -4.95 -14.56 -10.17
N LYS A 65 -4.90 -14.26 -11.48
CA LYS A 65 -4.26 -15.11 -12.50
C LYS A 65 -2.76 -15.27 -12.27
N LEU A 66 -2.09 -14.24 -11.76
CA LEU A 66 -0.68 -14.28 -11.42
C LEU A 66 -0.39 -15.04 -10.11
N GLY A 67 -1.41 -15.58 -9.42
CA GLY A 67 -1.21 -16.36 -8.19
C GLY A 67 -0.97 -15.52 -6.94
N ALA A 68 -1.30 -14.22 -6.96
CA ALA A 68 -1.25 -13.41 -5.74
C ALA A 68 -2.26 -13.94 -4.71
N THR A 69 -1.87 -13.93 -3.44
CA THR A 69 -2.73 -14.37 -2.33
C THR A 69 -3.76 -13.33 -1.94
N SER A 70 -3.48 -12.04 -2.19
CA SER A 70 -4.42 -10.96 -1.93
C SER A 70 -4.05 -9.70 -2.70
N ILE A 71 -5.01 -8.79 -2.81
CA ILE A 71 -4.86 -7.45 -3.35
C ILE A 71 -5.54 -6.43 -2.45
N ALA A 72 -4.89 -5.28 -2.26
CA ALA A 72 -5.48 -4.13 -1.60
C ALA A 72 -5.51 -2.93 -2.52
N PHE A 73 -6.67 -2.28 -2.59
CA PHE A 73 -6.85 -1.02 -3.29
C PHE A 73 -6.94 0.12 -2.26
N GLY A 74 -6.12 1.15 -2.45
CA GLY A 74 -6.11 2.33 -1.60
C GLY A 74 -6.19 3.60 -2.43
N PRO A 75 -7.10 4.54 -2.14
CA PRO A 75 -7.07 5.86 -2.75
C PRO A 75 -5.82 6.62 -2.27
N ILE A 76 -5.26 7.47 -3.11
CA ILE A 76 -4.07 8.26 -2.75
C ILE A 76 -4.44 9.35 -1.74
N ALA A 77 -3.78 9.33 -0.58
CA ALA A 77 -3.87 10.42 0.40
C ALA A 77 -3.10 11.66 -0.09
N PRO A 78 -3.58 12.89 0.19
CA PRO A 78 -2.95 14.13 -0.27
C PRO A 78 -1.69 14.51 0.57
N LEU A 79 -0.71 13.60 0.59
CA LEU A 79 0.56 13.73 1.31
C LEU A 79 1.75 13.78 0.34
N GLY A 80 2.87 14.34 0.80
CA GLY A 80 4.09 14.47 -0.01
C GLY A 80 3.82 15.14 -1.37
N ARG A 81 4.29 14.51 -2.45
CA ARG A 81 4.08 15.01 -3.84
C ARG A 81 2.61 15.06 -4.27
N ALA A 82 1.74 14.22 -3.67
CA ALA A 82 0.33 14.19 -4.01
C ALA A 82 -0.44 15.42 -3.49
N LYS A 83 0.10 16.13 -2.50
CA LYS A 83 -0.53 17.34 -1.91
C LYS A 83 -0.84 18.41 -2.95
N VAL A 84 -0.03 18.53 -4.00
CA VAL A 84 -0.18 19.54 -5.06
C VAL A 84 -0.64 18.96 -6.40
N ASN A 85 -0.63 17.63 -6.57
CA ASN A 85 -1.01 16.98 -7.82
C ASN A 85 -2.45 16.45 -7.74
N LYS A 86 -3.40 17.29 -8.15
CA LYS A 86 -4.83 16.95 -8.16
C LYS A 86 -5.19 15.78 -9.07
N ASN A 87 -4.36 15.48 -10.09
CA ASN A 87 -4.60 14.36 -11.01
C ASN A 87 -4.43 12.98 -10.33
N LEU A 88 -3.85 12.95 -9.13
CA LEU A 88 -3.70 11.73 -8.33
C LEU A 88 -4.86 11.50 -7.37
N ILE A 89 -5.62 12.55 -7.05
CA ILE A 89 -6.65 12.52 -6.00
C ILE A 89 -8.01 12.24 -6.62
N LEU A 90 -8.75 11.30 -6.06
CA LEU A 90 -10.10 11.00 -6.50
C LEU A 90 -11.02 12.20 -6.23
N SER A 91 -11.84 12.56 -7.22
CA SER A 91 -12.99 13.43 -6.99
C SER A 91 -14.02 12.69 -6.14
N MET A 92 -15.03 13.41 -5.63
CA MET A 92 -16.12 12.80 -4.88
C MET A 92 -16.84 11.70 -5.68
N ASP A 93 -17.06 11.91 -6.97
CA ASP A 93 -17.72 10.93 -7.83
C ASP A 93 -16.83 9.74 -8.14
N SER A 94 -15.53 9.96 -8.40
CA SER A 94 -14.57 8.86 -8.53
C SER A 94 -14.39 8.08 -7.23
N PHE A 95 -14.53 8.73 -6.06
CA PHE A 95 -14.50 8.06 -4.77
C PHE A 95 -15.74 7.18 -4.55
N LYS A 96 -16.94 7.65 -4.91
CA LYS A 96 -18.16 6.81 -4.90
C LYS A 96 -18.00 5.60 -5.81
N LYS A 97 -17.42 5.77 -7.01
CA LYS A 97 -17.09 4.66 -7.91
C LYS A 97 -16.13 3.68 -7.25
N PHE A 98 -15.05 4.18 -6.63
CA PHE A 98 -14.10 3.35 -5.90
C PHE A 98 -14.79 2.48 -4.83
N VAL A 99 -15.64 3.07 -3.99
CA VAL A 99 -16.39 2.32 -2.96
C VAL A 99 -17.32 1.27 -3.59
N SER A 100 -18.04 1.63 -4.67
CA SER A 100 -18.90 0.70 -5.40
C SER A 100 -18.09 -0.49 -5.98
N ASN A 101 -16.95 -0.21 -6.59
CA ASN A 101 -16.06 -1.22 -7.14
C ASN A 101 -15.47 -2.12 -6.05
N MET A 102 -15.08 -1.57 -4.90
CA MET A 102 -14.63 -2.33 -3.73
C MET A 102 -15.70 -3.33 -3.26
N ASN A 103 -16.94 -2.88 -3.07
CA ASN A 103 -18.03 -3.75 -2.63
C ASN A 103 -18.29 -4.90 -3.61
N LYS A 104 -18.30 -4.61 -4.91
CA LYS A 104 -18.48 -5.64 -5.93
C LYS A 104 -17.30 -6.62 -5.99
N LEU A 105 -16.07 -6.14 -5.90
CA LEU A 105 -14.88 -6.99 -5.85
C LEU A 105 -14.90 -7.94 -4.66
N ILE A 106 -15.26 -7.44 -3.48
CA ILE A 106 -15.42 -8.26 -2.27
C ILE A 106 -16.50 -9.34 -2.48
N ASN A 107 -17.60 -9.02 -3.16
CA ASN A 107 -18.65 -9.99 -3.46
C ASN A 107 -18.18 -11.09 -4.44
N VAL A 108 -17.28 -10.76 -5.38
CA VAL A 108 -16.78 -11.70 -6.40
C VAL A 108 -15.65 -12.58 -5.86
N TYR A 109 -14.67 -11.99 -5.20
CA TYR A 109 -13.43 -12.66 -4.81
C TYR A 109 -13.32 -12.98 -3.31
N GLY A 110 -14.24 -12.47 -2.49
CA GLY A 110 -14.20 -12.61 -1.03
C GLY A 110 -13.22 -11.64 -0.34
N LYS A 111 -13.37 -11.53 0.99
CA LYS A 111 -12.54 -10.66 1.84
C LYS A 111 -11.13 -11.18 2.08
N ASP A 112 -10.89 -12.48 1.84
CA ASP A 112 -9.56 -13.08 1.97
C ASP A 112 -8.64 -12.59 0.85
N PHE A 113 -9.18 -12.48 -0.38
CA PHE A 113 -8.44 -11.95 -1.52
C PHE A 113 -8.47 -10.42 -1.57
N ILE A 114 -9.63 -9.79 -1.39
CA ILE A 114 -9.76 -8.32 -1.40
C ILE A 114 -9.56 -7.78 0.01
N THR A 115 -8.31 -7.38 0.32
CA THR A 115 -7.95 -6.89 1.64
C THR A 115 -8.43 -5.45 1.86
N THR A 116 -9.18 -5.23 2.93
CA THR A 116 -9.60 -3.89 3.40
C THR A 116 -8.89 -3.54 4.72
N LEU A 117 -8.87 -2.26 5.11
CA LEU A 117 -8.35 -1.86 6.43
C LEU A 117 -9.11 -2.54 7.59
N GLU A 118 -10.38 -2.84 7.38
CA GLU A 118 -11.26 -3.54 8.33
C GLU A 118 -11.01 -5.06 8.39
N SER A 119 -10.17 -5.61 7.52
CA SER A 119 -9.91 -7.06 7.46
C SER A 119 -9.03 -7.59 8.60
N ARG A 120 -8.76 -6.77 9.63
CA ARG A 120 -8.12 -7.20 10.88
C ARG A 120 -9.18 -7.41 11.95
N PRO A 121 -9.81 -8.61 12.05
CA PRO A 121 -10.73 -8.90 13.13
C PRO A 121 -10.03 -8.66 14.47
N ASN A 122 -10.69 -7.92 15.38
CA ASN A 122 -10.20 -7.53 16.72
C ASN A 122 -9.09 -6.46 16.77
N ALA A 123 -8.85 -5.69 15.70
CA ALA A 123 -7.97 -4.53 15.80
C ALA A 123 -8.62 -3.39 16.62
N ILE A 124 -8.02 -3.04 17.76
CA ILE A 124 -8.46 -1.93 18.63
C ILE A 124 -8.16 -0.57 17.98
N ASN A 125 -7.10 -0.49 17.17
CA ASN A 125 -6.65 0.70 16.46
C ASN A 125 -5.91 0.30 15.17
N CYS A 126 -5.44 1.28 14.40
CA CYS A 126 -4.68 1.04 13.16
C CYS A 126 -3.25 0.51 13.39
N GLY A 127 -2.78 0.47 14.63
CA GLY A 127 -1.45 -0.01 15.02
C GLY A 127 -0.34 1.06 15.03
N ALA A 128 -0.60 2.27 14.53
CA ALA A 128 0.38 3.36 14.50
C ALA A 128 0.82 3.74 15.92
N GLY A 129 2.13 3.78 16.18
CA GLY A 129 2.71 4.04 17.50
C GLY A 129 2.59 2.88 18.49
N TRP A 130 1.55 2.06 18.37
CA TRP A 130 1.22 0.99 19.32
C TRP A 130 1.96 -0.33 19.03
N ASN A 131 1.83 -0.85 17.80
CA ASN A 131 2.49 -2.09 17.37
C ASN A 131 3.30 -1.92 16.08
N SER A 132 3.41 -0.68 15.61
CA SER A 132 4.18 -0.32 14.43
C SER A 132 4.79 1.06 14.61
N LEU A 133 6.06 1.19 14.22
CA LEU A 133 6.78 2.44 14.07
C LEU A 133 7.43 2.44 12.69
N THR A 134 7.66 3.63 12.15
CA THR A 134 8.38 3.82 10.89
C THR A 134 9.74 4.43 11.18
N ILE A 135 10.79 3.83 10.64
CA ILE A 135 12.14 4.38 10.66
C ILE A 135 12.45 4.85 9.24
N SER A 136 12.70 6.14 9.06
CA SER A 136 13.08 6.71 7.77
C SER A 136 14.55 6.40 7.42
N PRO A 137 14.98 6.58 6.16
CA PRO A 137 16.38 6.33 5.76
C PRO A 137 17.43 7.18 6.50
N ASN A 138 17.06 8.35 7.03
CA ASN A 138 17.91 9.19 7.88
C ASN A 138 17.81 8.85 9.39
N PHE A 139 17.15 7.74 9.72
CA PHE A 139 16.94 7.19 11.06
C PHE A 139 15.96 7.98 11.95
N ASP A 140 15.11 8.83 11.38
CA ASP A 140 14.02 9.44 12.16
C ASP A 140 12.95 8.37 12.43
N VAL A 141 12.49 8.32 13.67
CA VAL A 141 11.41 7.44 14.10
C VAL A 141 10.09 8.19 14.07
N LYS A 142 9.04 7.58 13.51
CA LYS A 142 7.69 8.13 13.38
C LYS A 142 6.66 7.11 13.82
N ILE A 143 5.50 7.58 14.27
CA ILE A 143 4.36 6.69 14.63
C ILE A 143 3.79 5.91 13.44
N CYS A 144 3.95 6.43 12.21
CA CYS A 144 3.42 5.86 10.98
C CYS A 144 4.13 6.49 9.77
N GLN A 145 4.17 5.80 8.63
CA GLN A 145 4.76 6.30 7.39
C GLN A 145 4.13 7.59 6.88
N MET A 146 2.87 7.86 7.26
CA MET A 146 2.13 9.06 6.88
C MET A 146 2.36 10.25 7.83
N ALA A 147 3.03 10.03 8.97
CA ALA A 147 3.22 11.08 9.96
C ALA A 147 4.18 12.18 9.48
N SER A 148 3.78 13.44 9.67
CA SER A 148 4.59 14.62 9.39
C SER A 148 5.61 14.92 10.49
N VAL A 149 5.38 14.40 11.70
CA VAL A 149 6.21 14.62 12.87
C VAL A 149 7.08 13.38 13.13
N TYR A 150 8.33 13.61 13.52
CA TYR A 150 9.21 12.57 14.04
C TYR A 150 9.24 12.63 15.57
N ILE A 151 9.33 11.46 16.19
CA ILE A 151 9.45 11.29 17.63
C ILE A 151 10.87 11.68 18.02
N GLU A 152 11.86 10.98 17.46
CA GLU A 152 13.29 11.17 17.74
C GLU A 152 14.14 10.53 16.63
N ASN A 153 15.47 10.65 16.71
CA ASN A 153 16.40 10.03 15.77
C ASN A 153 17.17 8.86 16.38
N LEU A 154 17.15 7.69 15.73
CA LEU A 154 17.73 6.43 16.23
C LEU A 154 19.25 6.51 16.44
N ARG A 155 19.95 7.46 15.80
CA ARG A 155 21.40 7.68 15.98
C ARG A 155 21.75 8.00 17.43
N ARG A 156 20.87 8.69 18.16
CA ARG A 156 21.07 9.02 19.58
C ARG A 156 21.12 7.79 20.47
N TYR A 157 20.54 6.69 20.00
CA TYR A 157 20.43 5.41 20.71
C TYR A 157 21.40 4.36 20.16
N GLY A 158 22.48 4.79 19.50
CA GLY A 158 23.46 3.88 18.90
C GLY A 158 22.88 2.99 17.80
N TYR A 159 21.87 3.48 17.08
CA TYR A 159 21.11 2.71 16.07
C TYR A 159 20.31 1.53 16.64
N SER A 160 20.18 1.43 17.97
CA SER A 160 19.45 0.36 18.65
C SER A 160 17.98 0.71 18.84
N TYR A 161 17.10 0.01 18.13
CA TYR A 161 15.65 0.11 18.32
C TYR A 161 15.23 -0.25 19.75
N ARG A 162 15.91 -1.23 20.37
CA ARG A 162 15.66 -1.62 21.76
C ARG A 162 15.95 -0.47 22.72
N ASN A 163 17.08 0.22 22.55
CA ASN A 163 17.45 1.33 23.43
C ASN A 163 16.48 2.50 23.27
N PHE A 164 16.11 2.80 22.01
CA PHE A 164 15.06 3.78 21.72
C PHE A 164 13.75 3.47 22.46
N LEU A 165 13.25 2.23 22.42
CA LEU A 165 12.00 1.88 23.10
C LEU A 165 12.10 1.96 24.63
N ILE A 166 13.22 1.55 25.22
CA ILE A 166 13.41 1.60 26.68
C ILE A 166 13.43 3.06 27.17
N GLU A 167 14.13 3.94 26.45
CA GLU A 167 14.28 5.35 26.84
C GLU A 167 13.05 6.22 26.51
N ASN A 168 12.15 5.72 25.65
CA ASN A 168 10.93 6.44 25.24
C ASN A 168 9.65 5.67 25.60
N SER A 169 9.70 4.76 26.59
CA SER A 169 8.55 3.93 26.97
C SER A 169 7.34 4.74 27.44
N ASP A 170 7.56 5.94 27.97
CA ASP A 170 6.50 6.81 28.46
C ASP A 170 5.84 7.65 27.35
N LEU A 171 6.43 7.65 26.15
CA LEU A 171 5.97 8.39 24.97
C LEU A 171 5.19 7.51 23.96
N LEU A 172 5.19 6.19 24.15
CA LEU A 172 4.63 5.18 23.25
C LEU A 172 3.57 4.32 23.98
#